data_AF-A0A0B6ZHG6-F1
#
_entry.id   AF-A0A0B6ZHG6-F1
#
_cell.length_a   1.000
_cell.length_b   1.000
_cell.length_c   1.000
_cell.angle_alpha   90.00
_cell.angle_beta   90.00
_cell.angle_gamma   90.00
#
_symmetry.space_group_name_H-M   'P 1'
#
loop_
_entity.id
_entity.type
_entity.pdbx_description
1 polymer ?
#
loop_
_entity_poly.entity_id
_entity_poly.type
_entity_poly.pdbx_seq_one_letter_code
_entity_poly.pdbx_strand_id
1 'polypeptide(L)'
;QMKAWYDMKTKQEITNRTLFEKIHRAVGSFGLSGLDRLLCFMIVKELQIFQLQFQRTVLKDKSWTDNLLQITRTCNPLQGLIGQPQKFYPQVIAKTPRLLSLFMDLILKVGQMQLLRRQIAYELNTSCKFDSKFLASALQTINNGLLADIEQHYKDPSRPYPKEENPLMFELTSYLEASGFHNPLRKIYITTPRVPYFSLFTFLMTISHLGKLVYVKSIDSLSCKRPTEPLDAPPFVVGVYTLLKQSHSDNTNLFLAFLGQYVRSMVEAMSSVKDPVMSQDVLNVLVFLEDFVFYSGLSRKLVESFIPNYIFDEFRGKFAQV
;
A
#
# COMPACT_ATOMS: atom_id res chain seq x y z
N GLN A 1 8.58 7.08 9.51
CA GLN A 1 9.33 5.96 8.88
C GLN A 1 9.54 4.90 9.95
N MET A 2 9.01 3.68 9.77
CA MET A 2 9.17 2.59 10.73
C MET A 2 10.66 2.30 10.94
N LYS A 3 11.15 2.41 12.18
CA LYS A 3 12.58 2.28 12.53
C LYS A 3 12.89 1.03 13.34
N ALA A 4 11.86 0.38 13.88
CA ALA A 4 11.95 -0.78 14.72
C ALA A 4 10.67 -1.63 14.62
N TRP A 5 10.82 -2.91 14.91
CA TRP A 5 9.77 -3.89 15.05
C TRP A 5 9.72 -4.32 16.51
N TYR A 6 8.53 -4.35 17.06
CA TYR A 6 8.27 -4.74 18.44
C TYR A 6 7.39 -5.97 18.45
N ASP A 7 7.61 -6.85 19.42
CA ASP A 7 6.69 -7.94 19.68
C ASP A 7 5.39 -7.37 20.29
N MET A 8 4.25 -7.75 19.73
CA MET A 8 2.97 -7.18 20.14
C MET A 8 2.57 -7.59 21.56
N LYS A 9 3.01 -8.76 22.04
CA LYS A 9 2.65 -9.31 23.35
C LYS A 9 3.60 -8.82 24.44
N THR A 10 4.91 -8.95 24.23
CA THR A 10 5.93 -8.60 25.23
C THR A 10 6.31 -7.13 25.19
N LYS A 11 5.95 -6.42 24.12
CA LYS A 11 6.38 -5.03 23.82
C LYS A 11 7.89 -4.87 23.72
N GLN A 12 8.63 -5.98 23.63
CA GLN A 12 10.07 -5.95 23.46
C GLN A 12 10.44 -5.65 22.02
N GLU A 13 11.53 -4.91 21.84
CA GLU A 13 12.09 -4.67 20.53
C GLU A 13 12.64 -5.99 19.96
N ILE A 14 12.15 -6.39 18.78
CA ILE A 14 12.64 -7.55 18.04
C ILE A 14 13.85 -7.12 17.21
N THR A 15 13.73 -6.00 16.50
CA THR A 15 14.77 -5.50 15.62
C THR A 15 14.60 -4.03 15.33
N ASN A 16 15.68 -3.38 14.90
CA ASN A 16 15.70 -1.98 14.50
C ASN A 16 16.65 -1.77 13.31
N ARG A 17 16.89 -0.52 12.93
CA ARG A 17 17.79 -0.16 11.82
C ARG A 17 19.20 -0.74 11.92
N THR A 18 19.73 -0.95 13.12
CA THR A 18 21.06 -1.53 13.33
C THR A 18 21.16 -2.96 12.82
N LEU A 19 20.03 -3.67 12.65
CA LEU A 19 20.05 -4.99 12.03
C LEU A 19 20.59 -4.92 10.59
N PHE A 20 20.11 -3.98 9.79
CA PHE A 20 20.53 -3.88 8.38
C PHE A 20 21.99 -3.43 8.27
N GLU A 21 22.44 -2.54 9.15
CA GLU A 21 23.85 -2.18 9.28
C GLU A 21 24.72 -3.40 9.65
N LYS A 22 24.29 -4.23 10.61
CA LYS A 22 25.01 -5.45 11.01
C LYS A 22 25.07 -6.48 9.88
N ILE A 23 23.95 -6.69 9.19
CA ILE A 23 23.91 -7.57 8.00
C ILE A 23 24.86 -7.01 6.95
N HIS A 24 24.80 -5.70 6.69
CA HIS A 24 25.66 -5.06 5.71
C HIS A 24 27.15 -5.27 6.01
N ARG A 25 27.57 -5.06 7.26
CA ARG A 25 28.95 -5.31 7.68
C ARG A 25 29.39 -6.77 7.50
N ALA A 26 28.45 -7.72 7.62
CA ALA A 26 28.75 -9.14 7.50
C ALA A 26 28.85 -9.63 6.04
N VAL A 27 27.98 -9.15 5.15
CA VAL A 27 27.87 -9.68 3.77
C VAL A 27 28.24 -8.66 2.68
N GLY A 28 28.55 -7.42 3.05
CA GLY A 28 28.85 -6.32 2.14
C GLY A 28 27.65 -5.88 1.29
N SER A 29 27.86 -4.87 0.45
CA SER A 29 26.79 -4.30 -0.38
C SER A 29 26.22 -5.30 -1.39
N PHE A 30 27.07 -6.21 -1.91
CA PHE A 30 26.65 -7.30 -2.79
C PHE A 30 25.71 -8.29 -2.10
N GLY A 31 26.06 -8.73 -0.88
CA GLY A 31 25.21 -9.66 -0.13
C GLY A 31 23.88 -9.01 0.28
N LEU A 32 23.92 -7.74 0.68
CA LEU A 32 22.71 -7.00 1.05
C LEU A 32 21.80 -6.74 -0.17
N SER A 33 22.37 -6.44 -1.33
CA SER A 33 21.63 -6.38 -2.60
C SER A 33 21.06 -7.74 -3.02
N GLY A 34 21.80 -8.83 -2.79
CA GLY A 34 21.31 -10.20 -2.98
C GLY A 34 20.08 -10.52 -2.11
N LEU A 35 20.08 -10.08 -0.85
CA LEU A 35 18.94 -10.20 0.04
C LEU A 35 17.72 -9.41 -0.46
N ASP A 36 17.92 -8.19 -0.94
CA ASP A 36 16.85 -7.39 -1.56
C ASP A 36 16.23 -8.11 -2.77
N ARG A 37 17.08 -8.72 -3.62
CA ARG A 37 16.63 -9.49 -4.78
C ARG A 37 15.88 -10.77 -4.38
N LEU A 38 16.31 -11.44 -3.31
CA LEU A 38 15.56 -12.58 -2.76
C LEU A 38 14.16 -12.15 -2.32
N LEU A 39 14.04 -11.04 -1.60
CA LEU A 39 12.75 -10.48 -1.20
C LEU A 39 11.89 -10.12 -2.43
N CYS A 40 12.48 -9.64 -3.53
CA CYS A 40 11.74 -9.43 -4.78
C CYS A 40 11.09 -10.73 -5.27
N PHE A 41 11.84 -11.83 -5.35
CA PHE A 41 11.31 -13.11 -5.81
C PHE A 41 10.23 -13.67 -4.87
N MET A 42 10.39 -13.49 -3.57
CA MET A 42 9.37 -13.86 -2.60
C MET A 42 8.09 -13.04 -2.78
N ILE A 43 8.20 -11.72 -3.00
CA ILE A 43 7.04 -10.86 -3.33
C ILE A 43 6.36 -11.33 -4.62
N VAL A 44 7.11 -11.62 -5.68
CA VAL A 44 6.57 -12.16 -6.94
C VAL A 44 5.75 -13.42 -6.68
N LYS A 45 6.30 -14.36 -5.90
CA LYS A 45 5.61 -15.62 -5.55
C LYS A 45 4.29 -15.35 -4.81
N GLU A 46 4.29 -14.52 -3.77
CA GLU A 46 3.08 -14.22 -2.99
C GLU A 46 2.02 -13.49 -3.84
N LEU A 47 2.44 -12.59 -4.74
CA LEU A 47 1.52 -11.91 -5.66
C LEU A 47 0.92 -12.87 -6.71
N GLN A 48 1.71 -13.81 -7.23
CA GLN A 48 1.20 -14.85 -8.13
C GLN A 48 0.21 -15.79 -7.42
N ILE A 49 0.48 -16.15 -6.16
CA ILE A 49 -0.46 -16.91 -5.33
C ILE A 49 -1.75 -16.14 -5.14
N PHE A 50 -1.67 -14.84 -4.84
CA PHE A 50 -2.84 -13.96 -4.73
C PHE A 50 -3.69 -14.02 -6.00
N GLN A 51 -3.08 -13.82 -7.18
CA GLN A 51 -3.81 -13.85 -8.45
C GLN A 51 -4.48 -15.18 -8.72
N LEU A 52 -3.75 -16.28 -8.48
CA LEU A 52 -4.27 -17.62 -8.69
C LEU A 52 -5.46 -17.92 -7.78
N GLN A 53 -5.36 -17.54 -6.52
CA GLN A 53 -6.45 -17.68 -5.55
C GLN A 53 -7.63 -16.80 -5.96
N PHE A 54 -7.41 -15.52 -6.25
CA PHE A 54 -8.46 -14.60 -6.68
C PHE A 54 -9.24 -15.13 -7.89
N GLN A 55 -8.52 -15.64 -8.90
CA GLN A 55 -9.15 -16.23 -10.07
C GLN A 55 -9.96 -17.49 -9.71
N ARG A 56 -9.42 -18.37 -8.87
CA ARG A 56 -10.06 -19.66 -8.55
C ARG A 56 -11.23 -19.54 -7.58
N THR A 57 -11.14 -18.68 -6.58
CA THR A 57 -12.11 -18.61 -5.48
C THR A 57 -13.11 -17.47 -5.64
N VAL A 58 -12.77 -16.42 -6.38
CA VAL A 58 -13.65 -15.25 -6.57
C VAL A 58 -14.23 -15.22 -7.96
N LEU A 59 -13.40 -15.27 -9.00
CA LEU A 59 -13.88 -15.09 -10.37
C LEU A 59 -14.56 -16.31 -10.97
N LYS A 60 -14.18 -17.53 -10.54
CA LYS A 60 -14.81 -18.77 -11.01
C LYS A 60 -16.06 -19.15 -10.23
N ASP A 61 -16.30 -18.53 -9.07
CA ASP A 61 -17.49 -18.77 -8.28
C ASP A 61 -18.59 -17.78 -8.69
N LYS A 62 -19.63 -18.31 -9.34
CA LYS A 62 -20.75 -17.52 -9.85
C LYS A 62 -21.48 -16.75 -8.74
N SER A 63 -21.63 -17.35 -7.57
CA SER A 63 -22.27 -16.70 -6.42
C SER A 63 -21.49 -15.45 -6.02
N TRP A 64 -20.16 -15.54 -6.02
CA TRP A 64 -19.29 -14.40 -5.73
C TRP A 64 -19.35 -13.32 -6.78
N THR A 65 -19.28 -13.68 -8.07
CA THR A 65 -19.37 -12.70 -9.14
C THR A 65 -20.72 -11.98 -9.16
N ASP A 66 -21.82 -12.69 -8.90
CA ASP A 66 -23.16 -12.12 -8.85
C ASP A 66 -23.32 -11.18 -7.63
N ASN A 67 -22.79 -11.58 -6.46
CA ASN A 67 -22.75 -10.71 -5.28
C ASN A 67 -21.91 -9.44 -5.52
N LEU A 68 -20.72 -9.55 -6.11
CA LEU A 68 -19.87 -8.40 -6.43
C LEU A 68 -20.53 -7.48 -7.46
N LEU A 69 -21.24 -8.04 -8.43
CA LEU A 69 -22.03 -7.27 -9.39
C LEU A 69 -23.17 -6.51 -8.69
N GLN A 70 -23.89 -7.16 -7.77
CA GLN A 70 -24.95 -6.50 -7.00
C GLN A 70 -24.39 -5.35 -6.16
N ILE A 71 -23.29 -5.57 -5.44
CA ILE A 71 -22.62 -4.54 -4.63
C ILE A 71 -22.17 -3.39 -5.54
N THR A 72 -21.58 -3.70 -6.70
CA THR A 72 -21.18 -2.68 -7.68
C THR A 72 -22.37 -1.84 -8.14
N ARG A 73 -23.53 -2.46 -8.40
CA ARG A 73 -24.75 -1.72 -8.78
C ARG A 73 -25.25 -0.83 -7.67
N THR A 74 -25.29 -1.32 -6.43
CA THR A 74 -25.72 -0.53 -5.26
C THR A 74 -24.78 0.64 -4.98
N CYS A 75 -23.48 0.47 -5.18
CA CYS A 75 -22.49 1.52 -4.99
C CYS A 75 -22.46 2.57 -6.11
N ASN A 76 -23.08 2.31 -7.26
CA ASN A 76 -23.10 3.25 -8.37
C ASN A 76 -24.27 4.25 -8.26
N PRO A 77 -24.03 5.55 -8.48
CA PRO A 77 -22.74 6.18 -8.81
C PRO A 77 -21.83 6.30 -7.57
N LEU A 78 -20.50 6.15 -7.76
CA LEU A 78 -19.52 6.26 -6.67
C LEU A 78 -19.48 7.64 -6.01
N GLN A 79 -19.94 8.68 -6.71
CA GLN A 79 -20.11 10.03 -6.16
C GLN A 79 -21.32 10.13 -5.23
N GLY A 80 -22.29 9.22 -5.32
CA GLY A 80 -23.45 9.17 -4.45
C GLY A 80 -23.15 8.61 -3.05
N LEU A 81 -24.15 8.68 -2.17
CA LEU A 81 -24.10 8.13 -0.81
C LEU A 81 -24.89 6.82 -0.73
N ILE A 82 -24.45 5.93 0.16
CA ILE A 82 -25.18 4.70 0.48
C ILE A 82 -26.18 4.98 1.59
N GLY A 83 -27.44 4.59 1.39
CA GLY A 83 -28.45 4.62 2.45
C GLY A 83 -28.23 3.52 3.49
N GLN A 84 -28.38 3.88 4.78
CA GLN A 84 -28.14 2.97 5.91
C GLN A 84 -26.76 2.24 5.85
N PRO A 85 -25.65 2.97 5.67
CA PRO A 85 -24.32 2.37 5.47
C PRO A 85 -23.87 1.51 6.66
N GLN A 86 -24.32 1.85 7.87
CA GLN A 86 -24.10 1.11 9.11
C GLN A 86 -24.72 -0.31 9.09
N LYS A 87 -25.69 -0.58 8.21
CA LYS A 87 -26.22 -1.93 7.97
C LYS A 87 -25.60 -2.54 6.73
N PHE A 88 -25.51 -1.78 5.65
CA PHE A 88 -25.04 -2.26 4.35
C PHE A 88 -23.63 -2.84 4.42
N TYR A 89 -22.63 -2.08 4.90
CA TYR A 89 -21.24 -2.53 4.88
C TYR A 89 -21.00 -3.75 5.80
N PRO A 90 -21.49 -3.77 7.06
CA PRO A 90 -21.37 -4.97 7.89
C PRO A 90 -22.05 -6.20 7.28
N GLN A 91 -23.22 -6.06 6.64
CA GLN A 91 -23.89 -7.17 5.96
C GLN A 91 -23.08 -7.72 4.80
N VAL A 92 -22.44 -6.85 4.01
CA VAL A 92 -21.56 -7.26 2.91
C VAL A 92 -20.32 -7.96 3.47
N ILE A 93 -19.65 -7.38 4.48
CA ILE A 93 -18.44 -7.95 5.08
C ILE A 93 -18.71 -9.32 5.72
N ALA A 94 -19.84 -9.48 6.43
CA ALA A 94 -20.19 -10.71 7.13
C ALA A 94 -20.34 -11.93 6.20
N LYS A 95 -20.63 -11.73 4.92
CA LYS A 95 -20.74 -12.81 3.92
C LYS A 95 -19.37 -13.34 3.45
N THR A 96 -18.28 -12.67 3.82
CA THR A 96 -16.96 -12.83 3.19
C THR A 96 -15.77 -13.22 4.09
N PRO A 97 -15.91 -13.51 5.41
CA PRO A 97 -14.78 -13.48 6.33
C PRO A 97 -13.70 -14.54 6.07
N ARG A 98 -14.08 -15.78 5.72
CA ARG A 98 -13.10 -16.86 5.48
C ARG A 98 -12.20 -16.55 4.29
N LEU A 99 -12.78 -15.98 3.23
CA LEU A 99 -12.05 -15.62 2.04
C LEU A 99 -11.12 -14.43 2.31
N LEU A 100 -11.61 -13.40 2.98
CA LEU A 100 -10.83 -12.20 3.27
C LEU A 100 -9.61 -12.51 4.17
N SER A 101 -9.74 -13.44 5.12
CA SER A 101 -8.62 -13.89 5.96
C SER A 101 -7.52 -14.59 5.15
N LEU A 102 -7.85 -15.35 4.09
CA LEU A 102 -6.84 -16.02 3.24
C LEU A 102 -5.93 -14.99 2.55
N PHE A 103 -6.52 -13.90 2.04
CA PHE A 103 -5.78 -12.85 1.36
C PHE A 103 -5.01 -11.95 2.31
N MET A 104 -5.47 -11.84 3.56
CA MET A 104 -4.83 -11.06 4.61
C MET A 104 -3.37 -11.48 4.83
N ASP A 105 -3.12 -12.79 4.97
CA ASP A 105 -1.77 -13.31 5.21
C ASP A 105 -0.83 -13.01 4.04
N LEU A 106 -1.32 -13.14 2.81
CA LEU A 106 -0.53 -12.80 1.61
C LEU A 106 -0.15 -11.32 1.59
N ILE A 107 -1.11 -10.45 1.89
CA ILE A 107 -0.91 -8.99 1.88
C ILE A 107 0.03 -8.56 2.99
N LEU A 108 -0.11 -9.11 4.19
CA LEU A 108 0.79 -8.82 5.30
C LEU A 108 2.23 -9.27 4.98
N LYS A 109 2.41 -10.46 4.40
CA LYS A 109 3.74 -10.92 3.95
C LYS A 109 4.34 -9.99 2.91
N VAL A 110 3.59 -9.63 1.87
CA VAL A 110 4.04 -8.69 0.83
C VAL A 110 4.42 -7.35 1.45
N GLY A 111 3.56 -6.82 2.33
CA GLY A 111 3.81 -5.56 3.02
C GLY A 111 5.05 -5.57 3.90
N GLN A 112 5.24 -6.63 4.69
CA GLN A 112 6.44 -6.80 5.51
C GLN A 112 7.70 -6.85 4.65
N MET A 113 7.70 -7.68 3.59
CA MET A 113 8.86 -7.78 2.69
C MET A 113 9.18 -6.42 2.04
N GLN A 114 8.17 -5.67 1.62
CA GLN A 114 8.35 -4.32 1.08
C GLN A 114 8.95 -3.34 2.09
N LEU A 115 8.52 -3.38 3.35
CA LEU A 115 9.10 -2.57 4.42
C LEU A 115 10.56 -2.94 4.69
N LEU A 116 10.90 -4.23 4.66
CA LEU A 116 12.28 -4.71 4.78
C LEU A 116 13.14 -4.21 3.62
N ARG A 117 12.66 -4.35 2.37
CA ARG A 117 13.35 -3.83 1.18
C ARG A 117 13.65 -2.34 1.28
N ARG A 118 12.75 -1.54 1.87
CA ARG A 118 13.01 -0.11 2.10
C ARG A 118 14.15 0.16 3.07
N GLN A 119 14.30 -0.65 4.12
CA GLN A 119 15.44 -0.50 5.04
C GLN A 119 16.74 -0.94 4.38
N ILE A 120 16.71 -2.00 3.57
CA ILE A 120 17.85 -2.43 2.77
C ILE A 120 18.29 -1.32 1.81
N ALA A 121 17.35 -0.77 1.03
CA ALA A 121 17.62 0.34 0.13
C ALA A 121 18.17 1.56 0.87
N TYR A 122 17.63 1.88 2.05
CA TYR A 122 18.13 2.96 2.90
C TYR A 122 19.59 2.72 3.36
N GLU A 123 19.91 1.51 3.81
CA GLU A 123 21.25 1.15 4.27
C GLU A 123 22.26 1.20 3.12
N LEU A 124 21.94 0.59 1.98
CA LEU A 124 22.77 0.64 0.76
C LEU A 124 23.00 2.10 0.31
N ASN A 125 21.95 2.91 0.33
CA ASN A 125 22.04 4.33 -0.03
C ASN A 125 22.94 5.12 0.90
N THR A 126 22.79 4.87 2.20
CA THR A 126 23.55 5.53 3.25
C THR A 126 25.02 5.19 3.09
N SER A 127 25.39 3.92 3.04
CA SER A 127 26.79 3.51 2.87
C SER A 127 27.37 3.99 1.54
N CYS A 128 26.65 3.89 0.41
CA CYS A 128 27.16 4.38 -0.87
C CYS A 128 27.53 5.87 -0.82
N LYS A 129 26.72 6.69 -0.13
CA LYS A 129 27.00 8.11 0.07
C LYS A 129 28.17 8.39 1.00
N PHE A 130 28.48 7.52 1.96
CA PHE A 130 29.61 7.71 2.87
C PHE A 130 30.91 7.16 2.28
N ASP A 131 30.88 5.94 1.76
CA ASP A 131 32.06 5.18 1.35
C ASP A 131 32.44 5.44 -0.12
N SER A 132 31.48 5.86 -0.96
CA SER A 132 31.66 6.02 -2.42
C SER A 132 31.02 7.30 -2.96
N LYS A 133 31.35 8.44 -2.36
CA LYS A 133 30.77 9.77 -2.68
C LYS A 133 30.75 10.13 -4.17
N PHE A 134 31.84 9.88 -4.89
CA PHE A 134 31.91 10.19 -6.32
C PHE A 134 30.97 9.31 -7.15
N LEU A 135 30.88 8.02 -6.84
CA LEU A 135 29.93 7.11 -7.48
C LEU A 135 28.49 7.53 -7.19
N ALA A 136 28.18 7.82 -5.93
CA ALA A 136 26.86 8.29 -5.53
C ALA A 136 26.45 9.58 -6.28
N SER A 137 27.38 10.53 -6.42
CA SER A 137 27.15 11.75 -7.19
C SER A 137 26.96 11.46 -8.68
N ALA A 138 27.83 10.65 -9.28
CA ALA A 138 27.74 10.30 -10.69
C ALA A 138 26.41 9.61 -11.04
N LEU A 139 25.99 8.63 -10.24
CA LEU A 139 24.74 7.91 -10.43
C LEU A 139 23.52 8.84 -10.33
N GLN A 140 23.50 9.74 -9.34
CA GLN A 140 22.43 10.73 -9.21
C GLN A 140 22.41 11.71 -10.39
N THR A 141 23.57 12.21 -10.80
CA THR A 141 23.68 13.15 -11.94
C THR A 141 23.19 12.50 -13.23
N ILE A 142 23.63 11.28 -13.52
CA ILE A 142 23.20 10.54 -14.72
C ILE A 142 21.69 10.26 -14.65
N ASN A 143 21.17 9.77 -13.52
CA ASN A 143 19.75 9.48 -13.36
C ASN A 143 18.89 10.74 -13.53
N ASN A 144 19.29 11.86 -12.94
CA ASN A 144 18.55 13.13 -13.05
C ASN A 144 18.61 13.69 -14.47
N GLY A 145 19.77 13.63 -15.13
CA GLY A 145 19.91 14.05 -16.53
C GLY A 145 19.04 13.22 -17.47
N LEU A 146 19.07 11.89 -17.31
CA LEU A 146 18.27 10.97 -18.11
C LEU A 146 16.76 11.18 -17.94
N LEU A 147 16.30 11.38 -16.69
CA LEU A 147 14.90 11.71 -16.43
C LEU A 147 14.50 13.06 -17.02
N ALA A 148 15.39 14.07 -16.95
CA ALA A 148 15.15 15.37 -17.56
C ALA A 148 15.03 15.27 -19.10
N ASP A 149 15.87 14.48 -19.74
CA ASP A 149 15.82 14.24 -21.20
C ASP A 149 14.52 13.52 -21.59
N ILE A 150 14.11 12.50 -20.81
CA ILE A 150 12.83 11.79 -21.01
C ILE A 150 11.64 12.77 -20.86
N GLU A 151 11.63 13.60 -19.82
CA GLU A 151 10.59 14.60 -19.62
C GLU A 151 10.54 15.64 -20.76
N GLN A 152 11.70 16.02 -21.30
CA GLN A 152 11.77 16.91 -22.46
C GLN A 152 11.21 16.25 -23.72
N HIS A 153 11.51 14.96 -23.96
CA HIS A 153 10.94 14.22 -25.08
C HIS A 153 9.41 14.13 -25.02
N TYR A 154 8.82 13.92 -23.84
CA TYR A 154 7.36 13.93 -23.69
C TYR A 154 6.72 15.31 -23.96
N LYS A 155 7.47 16.41 -23.79
CA LYS A 155 7.02 17.76 -24.14
C LYS A 155 7.24 18.09 -25.62
N ASP A 156 8.33 17.58 -26.18
CA ASP A 156 8.77 17.80 -27.57
C ASP A 156 9.31 16.48 -28.14
N PRO A 157 8.49 15.74 -28.94
CA PRO A 157 8.89 14.45 -29.50
C PRO A 157 10.09 14.48 -30.45
N SER A 158 10.59 15.66 -30.85
CA SER A 158 11.80 15.80 -31.65
C SER A 158 13.10 15.57 -30.86
N ARG A 159 13.02 15.63 -29.52
CA ARG A 159 14.16 15.39 -28.63
C ARG A 159 14.53 13.90 -28.56
N PRO A 160 15.77 13.53 -28.23
CA PRO A 160 16.18 12.13 -28.16
C PRO A 160 15.48 11.39 -27.02
N TYR A 161 15.15 10.12 -27.27
CA TYR A 161 14.67 9.17 -26.26
C TYR A 161 15.47 7.86 -26.40
N PRO A 162 15.92 7.24 -25.30
CA PRO A 162 16.61 5.95 -25.37
C PRO A 162 15.71 4.88 -25.99
N LYS A 163 16.09 4.37 -27.17
CA LYS A 163 15.37 3.26 -27.83
C LYS A 163 15.37 2.01 -26.95
N GLU A 164 14.42 1.10 -27.17
CA GLU A 164 14.33 -0.16 -26.39
C GLU A 164 15.59 -1.02 -26.44
N GLU A 165 16.33 -0.97 -27.55
CA GLU A 165 17.61 -1.68 -27.74
C GLU A 165 18.78 -1.03 -26.98
N ASN A 166 18.61 0.18 -26.45
CA ASN A 166 19.65 0.88 -25.73
C ASN A 166 19.80 0.31 -24.31
N PRO A 167 20.96 -0.28 -23.94
CA PRO A 167 21.14 -0.92 -22.64
C PRO A 167 21.19 0.07 -21.47
N LEU A 168 21.34 1.38 -21.73
CA LEU A 168 21.55 2.41 -20.73
C LEU A 168 20.54 2.35 -19.56
N MET A 169 19.24 2.26 -19.87
CA MET A 169 18.19 2.23 -18.85
C MET A 169 18.31 0.99 -17.95
N PHE A 170 18.60 -0.16 -18.55
CA PHE A 170 18.72 -1.44 -17.85
C PHE A 170 19.99 -1.49 -16.97
N GLU A 171 21.12 -1.08 -17.52
CA GLU A 171 22.39 -1.06 -16.80
C GLU A 171 22.37 -0.03 -15.66
N LEU A 172 21.92 1.20 -15.92
CA LEU A 172 21.82 2.24 -14.91
C LEU A 172 20.90 1.82 -13.76
N THR A 173 19.75 1.20 -14.07
CA THR A 173 18.83 0.69 -13.05
C THR A 173 19.54 -0.30 -12.12
N SER A 174 20.37 -1.19 -12.67
CA SER A 174 21.11 -2.17 -11.87
C SER A 174 22.08 -1.50 -10.88
N TYR A 175 22.79 -0.45 -11.32
CA TYR A 175 23.65 0.33 -10.44
C TYR A 175 22.86 1.11 -9.38
N LEU A 176 21.75 1.74 -9.77
CA LEU A 176 20.87 2.47 -8.85
C LEU A 176 20.25 1.54 -7.80
N GLU A 177 19.85 0.33 -8.17
CA GLU A 177 19.32 -0.67 -7.25
C GLU A 177 20.40 -1.13 -6.25
N ALA A 178 21.60 -1.49 -6.74
CA ALA A 178 22.72 -1.94 -5.91
C ALA A 178 23.24 -0.87 -4.94
N SER A 179 23.10 0.40 -5.29
CA SER A 179 23.51 1.55 -4.46
C SER A 179 22.34 2.15 -3.65
N GLY A 180 21.16 1.52 -3.66
CA GLY A 180 20.01 1.97 -2.89
C GLY A 180 19.34 3.27 -3.40
N PHE A 181 19.69 3.76 -4.60
CA PHE A 181 19.04 4.89 -5.26
C PHE A 181 17.75 4.48 -6.00
N HIS A 182 16.84 3.79 -5.30
CA HIS A 182 15.56 3.39 -5.85
C HIS A 182 14.46 3.39 -4.78
N ASN A 183 13.20 3.31 -5.21
CA ASN A 183 12.06 3.15 -4.29
C ASN A 183 11.43 1.76 -4.48
N PRO A 184 11.66 0.81 -3.55
CA PRO A 184 11.08 -0.54 -3.62
C PRO A 184 9.56 -0.57 -3.79
N LEU A 185 8.85 0.39 -3.20
CA LEU A 185 7.39 0.45 -3.24
C LEU A 185 6.83 0.76 -4.63
N ARG A 186 7.62 1.39 -5.50
CA ARG A 186 7.20 1.75 -6.87
C ARG A 186 7.44 0.62 -7.88
N LYS A 187 8.12 -0.45 -7.49
CA LYS A 187 8.48 -1.56 -8.38
C LYS A 187 7.23 -2.33 -8.82
N ILE A 188 7.16 -2.61 -10.13
CA ILE A 188 6.23 -3.57 -10.71
C ILE A 188 6.93 -4.93 -10.69
N TYR A 189 6.35 -5.88 -9.97
CA TYR A 189 6.88 -7.24 -9.79
C TYR A 189 6.28 -8.21 -10.78
N ILE A 190 4.99 -8.04 -11.10
CA ILE A 190 4.25 -8.93 -11.98
C ILE A 190 3.39 -8.12 -12.95
N THR A 191 3.23 -8.65 -14.15
CA THR A 191 2.24 -8.16 -15.11
C THR A 191 0.91 -8.85 -14.83
N THR A 192 -0.16 -8.06 -14.73
CA THR A 192 -1.50 -8.58 -14.42
C THR A 192 -2.46 -8.30 -15.58
N PRO A 193 -3.27 -9.27 -16.03
CA PRO A 193 -4.35 -8.96 -16.96
C PRO A 193 -5.39 -8.04 -16.29
N ARG A 194 -6.31 -7.46 -17.06
CA ARG A 194 -7.44 -6.73 -16.47
C ARG A 194 -8.31 -7.71 -15.69
N VAL A 195 -8.45 -7.45 -14.39
CA VAL A 195 -9.19 -8.32 -13.46
C VAL A 195 -10.51 -7.63 -13.07
N PRO A 196 -11.69 -8.19 -13.40
CA PRO A 196 -12.98 -7.64 -12.99
C PRO A 196 -13.12 -7.57 -11.48
N TYR A 197 -13.84 -6.56 -10.99
CA TYR A 197 -14.17 -6.35 -9.56
C TYR A 197 -12.98 -6.23 -8.60
N PHE A 198 -11.75 -6.21 -9.09
CA PHE A 198 -10.54 -6.21 -8.28
C PHE A 198 -10.48 -5.03 -7.30
N SER A 199 -10.84 -3.83 -7.78
CA SER A 199 -10.89 -2.61 -6.95
C SER A 199 -11.90 -2.73 -5.82
N LEU A 200 -13.11 -3.21 -6.13
CA LEU A 200 -14.17 -3.42 -5.15
C LEU A 200 -13.77 -4.48 -4.13
N PHE A 201 -13.21 -5.60 -4.58
CA PHE A 201 -12.74 -6.66 -3.69
C PHE A 201 -11.65 -6.17 -2.73
N THR A 202 -10.67 -5.43 -3.25
CA THR A 202 -9.60 -4.85 -2.44
C THR A 202 -10.15 -3.85 -1.43
N PHE A 203 -11.16 -3.06 -1.81
CA PHE A 203 -11.90 -2.17 -0.91
C PHE A 203 -12.60 -2.94 0.22
N LEU A 204 -13.40 -3.96 -0.10
CA LEU A 204 -14.15 -4.76 0.88
C LEU A 204 -13.21 -5.45 1.87
N MET A 205 -12.10 -5.99 1.35
CA MET A 205 -11.05 -6.56 2.17
C MET A 205 -10.42 -5.52 3.08
N THR A 206 -10.17 -4.31 2.58
CA THR A 206 -9.59 -3.21 3.36
C THR A 206 -10.48 -2.84 4.54
N ILE A 207 -11.74 -2.48 4.29
CA ILE A 207 -12.66 -2.07 5.36
C ILE A 207 -12.93 -3.21 6.36
N SER A 208 -12.95 -4.47 5.91
CA SER A 208 -13.13 -5.62 6.80
C SER A 208 -11.98 -5.79 7.80
N HIS A 209 -10.75 -5.49 7.41
CA HIS A 209 -9.59 -5.60 8.30
C HIS A 209 -9.40 -4.34 9.13
N LEU A 210 -9.73 -3.17 8.60
CA LEU A 210 -9.72 -1.93 9.37
C LEU A 210 -10.70 -1.96 10.55
N GLY A 211 -11.83 -2.66 10.44
CA GLY A 211 -12.74 -2.88 11.59
C GLY A 211 -12.11 -3.66 12.77
N LYS A 212 -11.00 -4.37 12.53
CA LYS A 212 -10.24 -5.11 13.56
C LYS A 212 -9.13 -4.26 14.21
N LEU A 213 -8.89 -3.06 13.68
CA LEU A 213 -7.91 -2.11 14.18
C LEU A 213 -8.57 -1.06 15.08
N VAL A 214 -7.78 -0.43 15.92
CA VAL A 214 -8.15 0.76 16.69
C VAL A 214 -7.00 1.76 16.62
N TYR A 215 -7.34 3.03 16.50
CA TYR A 215 -6.36 4.09 16.55
C TYR A 215 -5.80 4.26 17.96
N VAL A 216 -4.47 4.29 18.08
CA VAL A 216 -3.76 4.44 19.34
C VAL A 216 -2.96 5.74 19.31
N LYS A 217 -3.46 6.73 20.04
CA LYS A 217 -2.91 8.10 20.07
C LYS A 217 -1.44 8.15 20.52
N SER A 218 -0.99 7.26 21.41
CA SER A 218 0.38 7.27 21.93
C SER A 218 1.44 6.94 20.88
N ILE A 219 1.08 6.18 19.84
CA ILE A 219 1.97 5.81 18.73
C ILE A 219 1.55 6.45 17.41
N ASP A 220 0.51 7.30 17.44
CA ASP A 220 -0.12 7.94 16.28
C ASP A 220 -0.36 6.98 15.10
N SER A 221 -0.87 5.78 15.41
CA SER A 221 -1.04 4.71 14.42
C SER A 221 -2.16 3.76 14.80
N LEU A 222 -2.52 2.87 13.86
CA LEU A 222 -3.51 1.83 14.06
C LEU A 222 -2.85 0.58 14.67
N SER A 223 -3.47 0.03 15.71
CA SER A 223 -3.07 -1.21 16.35
C SER A 223 -4.21 -2.22 16.32
N CYS A 224 -3.89 -3.51 16.31
CA CYS A 224 -4.91 -4.55 16.40
C CYS A 224 -5.65 -4.49 17.75
N LYS A 225 -6.98 -4.63 17.72
CA LYS A 225 -7.83 -4.74 18.91
C LYS A 225 -7.50 -5.99 19.73
N ARG A 226 -7.11 -7.08 19.07
CA ARG A 226 -6.82 -8.37 19.69
C ARG A 226 -5.34 -8.72 19.53
N PRO A 227 -4.56 -8.82 20.63
CA PRO A 227 -3.13 -9.13 20.56
C PRO A 227 -2.78 -10.50 19.95
N THR A 228 -3.77 -11.38 19.78
CA THR A 228 -3.60 -12.71 19.17
C THR A 228 -3.70 -12.69 17.65
N GLU A 229 -4.24 -11.64 17.05
CA GLU A 229 -4.37 -11.52 15.59
C GLU A 229 -3.08 -10.90 15.01
N PRO A 230 -2.52 -11.44 13.92
CA PRO A 230 -1.25 -10.99 13.35
C PRO A 230 -1.37 -9.68 12.54
N LEU A 231 -2.44 -8.90 12.75
CA LEU A 231 -2.72 -7.70 11.96
C LEU A 231 -1.87 -6.52 12.44
N ASP A 232 -1.01 -6.04 11.55
CA ASP A 232 -0.21 -4.83 11.75
C ASP A 232 -0.47 -3.84 10.61
N ALA A 233 -0.69 -2.57 10.98
CA ALA A 233 -1.22 -1.57 10.05
C ALA A 233 -0.22 -1.14 8.97
N PRO A 234 1.05 -0.82 9.26
CA PRO A 234 2.00 -0.43 8.22
C PRO A 234 2.22 -1.51 7.15
N PRO A 235 2.45 -2.80 7.50
CA PRO A 235 2.50 -3.88 6.51
C PRO A 235 1.19 -4.03 5.74
N PHE A 236 0.04 -3.90 6.41
CA PHE A 236 -1.24 -3.98 5.73
C PHE A 236 -1.41 -2.90 4.66
N VAL A 237 -1.15 -1.64 5.00
CA VAL A 237 -1.21 -0.50 4.07
C VAL A 237 -0.25 -0.70 2.89
N VAL A 238 1.00 -1.05 3.18
CA VAL A 238 2.03 -1.26 2.16
C VAL A 238 1.71 -2.45 1.26
N GLY A 239 1.14 -3.52 1.83
CA GLY A 239 0.70 -4.69 1.08
C GLY A 239 -0.45 -4.38 0.12
N VAL A 240 -1.48 -3.67 0.60
CA VAL A 240 -2.61 -3.20 -0.24
C VAL A 240 -2.12 -2.27 -1.34
N TYR A 241 -1.25 -1.31 -1.02
CA TYR A 241 -0.65 -0.44 -2.03
C TYR A 241 0.14 -1.23 -3.07
N THR A 242 0.98 -2.17 -2.63
CA THR A 242 1.78 -3.01 -3.52
C THR A 242 0.89 -3.79 -4.47
N LEU A 243 -0.19 -4.38 -3.97
CA LEU A 243 -1.16 -5.11 -4.76
C LEU A 243 -1.82 -4.23 -5.84
N LEU A 244 -2.33 -3.05 -5.45
CA LEU A 244 -2.94 -2.10 -6.39
C LEU A 244 -1.93 -1.65 -7.46
N LYS A 245 -0.68 -1.40 -7.05
CA LYS A 245 0.41 -0.93 -7.92
C LYS A 245 0.76 -1.92 -9.03
N GLN A 246 0.47 -3.22 -8.88
CA GLN A 246 0.71 -4.21 -9.94
C GLN A 246 -0.29 -4.11 -11.09
N SER A 247 -1.44 -3.47 -10.85
CA SER A 247 -2.52 -3.33 -11.83
C SER A 247 -2.60 -1.92 -12.41
N HIS A 248 -3.47 -1.74 -13.40
CA HIS A 248 -3.69 -0.42 -14.01
C HIS A 248 -4.08 0.63 -12.95
N SER A 249 -3.63 1.87 -13.12
CA SER A 249 -3.85 2.97 -12.16
C SER A 249 -5.33 3.24 -11.86
N ASP A 250 -6.22 2.95 -12.80
CA ASP A 250 -7.66 3.06 -12.61
C ASP A 250 -8.15 2.23 -11.42
N ASN A 251 -7.51 1.09 -11.12
CA ASN A 251 -7.90 0.31 -9.96
C ASN A 251 -7.62 1.04 -8.65
N THR A 252 -6.51 1.79 -8.59
CA THR A 252 -6.21 2.64 -7.42
C THR A 252 -7.25 3.75 -7.31
N ASN A 253 -7.62 4.39 -8.43
CA ASN A 253 -8.63 5.45 -8.44
C ASN A 253 -10.01 4.93 -7.99
N LEU A 254 -10.46 3.78 -8.51
CA LEU A 254 -11.72 3.16 -8.12
C LEU A 254 -11.70 2.71 -6.66
N PHE A 255 -10.59 2.13 -6.19
CA PHE A 255 -10.41 1.76 -4.79
C PHE A 255 -10.55 2.98 -3.85
N LEU A 256 -9.88 4.09 -4.18
CA LEU A 256 -9.99 5.33 -3.42
C LEU A 256 -11.40 5.93 -3.49
N ALA A 257 -12.08 5.84 -4.64
CA ALA A 257 -13.46 6.27 -4.80
C ALA A 257 -14.42 5.47 -3.91
N PHE A 258 -14.26 4.15 -3.80
CA PHE A 258 -15.03 3.31 -2.88
C PHE A 258 -14.79 3.69 -1.42
N LEU A 259 -13.53 3.90 -1.01
CA LEU A 259 -13.21 4.38 0.35
C LEU A 259 -13.82 5.76 0.61
N GLY A 260 -13.79 6.65 -0.38
CA GLY A 260 -14.39 7.97 -0.27
C GLY A 260 -15.91 7.94 -0.16
N GLN A 261 -16.59 7.06 -0.90
CA GLN A 261 -18.02 6.81 -0.72
C GLN A 261 -18.33 6.25 0.67
N TYR A 262 -17.52 5.30 1.16
CA TYR A 262 -17.67 4.74 2.51
C TYR A 262 -17.59 5.84 3.57
N VAL A 263 -16.52 6.64 3.56
CA VAL A 263 -16.34 7.73 4.53
C VAL A 263 -17.49 8.73 4.48
N ARG A 264 -17.84 9.23 3.27
CA ARG A 264 -18.92 10.21 3.12
C ARG A 264 -20.27 9.66 3.59
N SER A 265 -20.58 8.41 3.26
CA SER A 265 -21.84 7.78 3.68
C SER A 265 -21.91 7.60 5.20
N MET A 266 -20.82 7.12 5.82
CA MET A 266 -20.75 6.93 7.27
C MET A 266 -20.82 8.26 8.02
N VAL A 267 -20.15 9.31 7.52
CA VAL A 267 -20.21 10.66 8.09
C VAL A 267 -21.61 11.26 8.00
N GLU A 268 -22.30 11.09 6.86
CA GLU A 268 -23.69 11.51 6.72
C GLU A 268 -24.59 10.78 7.74
N ALA A 269 -24.42 9.46 7.90
CA ALA A 269 -25.19 8.69 8.87
C ALA A 269 -24.92 9.12 10.34
N MET A 270 -23.70 9.60 10.65
CA MET A 270 -23.34 10.11 11.98
C MET A 270 -24.03 11.41 12.34
N SER A 271 -24.44 12.21 11.35
CA SER A 271 -25.25 13.41 11.61
C SER A 271 -26.60 13.06 12.24
N SER A 272 -27.12 11.87 11.94
CA SER A 272 -28.42 11.39 12.41
C SER A 272 -28.33 10.52 13.67
N VAL A 273 -27.24 9.77 13.86
CA VAL A 273 -27.03 8.89 15.02
C VAL A 273 -25.57 8.97 15.47
N LYS A 274 -25.33 9.43 16.70
CA LYS A 274 -24.00 9.40 17.33
C LYS A 274 -23.70 7.98 17.81
N ASP A 275 -22.90 7.24 17.05
CA ASP A 275 -22.39 5.91 17.40
C ASP A 275 -20.85 5.94 17.51
N PRO A 276 -20.28 5.66 18.70
CA PRO A 276 -18.85 5.51 18.92
C PRO A 276 -18.14 4.53 17.96
N VAL A 277 -18.79 3.41 17.64
CA VAL A 277 -18.19 2.38 16.78
C VAL A 277 -18.07 2.88 15.35
N MET A 278 -19.11 3.53 14.86
CA MET A 278 -19.13 4.16 13.54
C MET A 278 -18.07 5.27 13.42
N SER A 279 -17.89 6.05 14.49
CA SER A 279 -16.85 7.08 14.58
C SER A 279 -15.44 6.47 14.47
N GLN A 280 -15.20 5.36 15.16
CA GLN A 280 -13.92 4.65 15.12
C GLN A 280 -13.62 4.04 13.75
N ASP A 281 -14.61 3.47 13.07
CA ASP A 281 -14.41 2.87 11.75
C ASP A 281 -14.05 3.92 10.70
N VAL A 282 -14.68 5.11 10.75
CA VAL A 282 -14.33 6.25 9.89
C VAL A 282 -12.91 6.74 10.20
N LEU A 283 -12.57 6.89 11.49
CA LEU A 283 -11.21 7.25 11.92
C LEU A 283 -10.17 6.26 11.37
N ASN A 284 -10.43 4.95 11.45
CA ASN A 284 -9.51 3.93 10.96
C ASN A 284 -9.26 4.05 9.45
N VAL A 285 -10.30 4.31 8.65
CA VAL A 285 -10.15 4.52 7.20
C VAL A 285 -9.35 5.78 6.89
N LEU A 286 -9.56 6.86 7.63
CA LEU A 286 -8.83 8.11 7.42
C LEU A 286 -7.34 7.98 7.77
N VAL A 287 -7.00 7.35 8.90
CA VAL A 287 -5.60 7.04 9.25
C VAL A 287 -4.96 6.11 8.20
N PHE A 288 -5.69 5.09 7.74
CA PHE A 288 -5.23 4.23 6.66
C PHE A 288 -4.91 5.01 5.39
N LEU A 289 -5.75 5.98 5.01
CA LEU A 289 -5.55 6.81 3.82
C LEU A 289 -4.36 7.74 3.95
N GLU A 290 -4.10 8.31 5.13
CA GLU A 290 -2.89 9.08 5.40
C GLU A 290 -1.63 8.24 5.21
N ASP A 291 -1.59 7.05 5.83
CA ASP A 291 -0.49 6.11 5.65
C ASP A 291 -0.38 5.68 4.18
N PHE A 292 -1.50 5.43 3.50
CA PHE A 292 -1.51 5.05 2.10
C PHE A 292 -0.90 6.14 1.22
N VAL A 293 -1.25 7.41 1.43
CA VAL A 293 -0.64 8.57 0.74
C VAL A 293 0.84 8.66 1.06
N PHE A 294 1.23 8.51 2.33
CA PHE A 294 2.63 8.54 2.75
C PHE A 294 3.48 7.45 2.08
N TYR A 295 3.02 6.20 2.07
CA TYR A 295 3.76 5.07 1.48
C TYR A 295 3.75 5.09 -0.05
N SER A 296 2.63 5.48 -0.66
CA SER A 296 2.50 5.51 -2.13
C SER A 296 3.23 6.69 -2.77
N GLY A 297 3.40 7.79 -2.03
CA GLY A 297 3.86 9.06 -2.57
C GLY A 297 2.88 9.67 -3.59
N LEU A 298 1.61 9.26 -3.56
CA LEU A 298 0.55 9.88 -4.35
C LEU A 298 0.26 11.28 -3.80
N SER A 299 -0.25 12.16 -4.67
CA SER A 299 -0.70 13.47 -4.22
C SER A 299 -1.92 13.32 -3.30
N ARG A 300 -1.90 13.99 -2.15
CA ARG A 300 -3.04 14.08 -1.24
C ARG A 300 -4.31 14.57 -1.96
N LYS A 301 -4.15 15.44 -2.97
CA LYS A 301 -5.25 15.93 -3.83
C LYS A 301 -6.07 14.83 -4.48
N LEU A 302 -5.46 13.67 -4.76
CA LEU A 302 -6.17 12.53 -5.33
C LEU A 302 -7.20 11.98 -4.34
N VAL A 303 -6.84 11.84 -3.06
CA VAL A 303 -7.77 11.41 -2.00
C VAL A 303 -8.84 12.46 -1.75
N GLU A 304 -8.44 13.74 -1.75
CA GLU A 304 -9.34 14.89 -1.57
C GLU A 304 -10.40 15.02 -2.67
N SER A 305 -10.14 14.50 -3.87
CA SER A 305 -11.15 14.41 -4.93
C SER A 305 -12.32 13.47 -4.60
N PHE A 306 -12.15 12.57 -3.61
CA PHE A 306 -13.18 11.62 -3.17
C PHE A 306 -13.68 11.87 -1.75
N ILE A 307 -12.94 12.63 -0.94
CA ILE A 307 -13.25 12.94 0.47
C ILE A 307 -13.07 14.45 0.71
N PRO A 308 -14.09 15.15 1.22
CA PRO A 308 -13.97 16.58 1.56
C PRO A 308 -12.80 16.87 2.52
N ASN A 309 -12.02 17.91 2.21
CA ASN A 309 -10.80 18.27 2.96
C ASN A 309 -11.04 18.44 4.47
N TYR A 310 -12.14 19.08 4.86
CA TYR A 310 -12.45 19.31 6.28
C TYR A 310 -12.62 18.01 7.07
N ILE A 311 -13.13 16.94 6.43
CA ILE A 311 -13.21 15.61 7.05
C ILE A 311 -11.79 15.10 7.25
N PHE A 312 -10.95 15.20 6.23
CA PHE A 312 -9.57 14.71 6.25
C PHE A 312 -8.64 15.52 7.17
N ASP A 313 -8.95 16.77 7.52
CA ASP A 313 -8.13 17.59 8.41
C ASP A 313 -8.56 17.52 9.87
N GLU A 314 -9.88 17.46 10.15
CA GLU A 314 -10.39 17.57 11.52
C GLU A 314 -10.69 16.22 12.19
N PHE A 315 -10.50 15.10 11.46
CA PHE A 315 -10.94 13.79 11.94
C PHE A 315 -10.21 13.33 13.21
N ARG A 316 -8.91 13.59 13.34
CA ARG A 316 -8.16 13.21 14.55
C ARG A 316 -8.68 13.94 15.80
N GLY A 317 -9.15 15.19 15.67
CA GLY A 317 -9.73 15.95 16.78
C GLY A 317 -11.17 15.53 17.09
N LYS A 318 -11.98 15.28 16.06
CA LYS A 318 -13.42 14.96 16.20
C LYS A 318 -13.70 13.51 16.58
N PHE A 319 -12.89 12.57 16.11
CA PHE A 319 -13.14 11.13 16.30
C PHE A 319 -12.21 10.46 17.32
N ALA A 320 -11.09 11.08 17.74
CA ALA A 320 -10.21 10.52 18.78
C ALA A 320 -10.56 10.96 20.21
N GLN A 321 -11.70 11.67 20.41
CA GLN A 321 -12.20 12.08 21.73
C GLN A 321 -13.10 11.03 22.40
N VAL A 322 -13.23 9.83 21.83
CA VAL A 322 -14.07 8.75 22.37
C VAL A 322 -13.22 7.63 22.94
#